data_AF-A0A941G8N6-F1
#
_entry.id   AF-A0A941G8N6-F1
#
_cell.length_a   1.000
_cell.length_b   1.000
_cell.length_c   1.000
_cell.angle_alpha   90.00
_cell.angle_beta   90.00
_cell.angle_gamma   90.00
#
_symmetry.space_group_name_H-M   'P 1'
#
loop_
_entity.id
_entity.type
_entity.pdbx_description
1 polymer ?
#
loop_
_entity_poly.entity_id
_entity_poly.type
_entity_poly.pdbx_seq_one_letter_code
_entity_poly.pdbx_strand_id
1 'polypeptide(L)' 'MNKYFYVPLQREGIQAEAEIKQAINDLVSRGYELVFGPQCFTKTGKKFVAKEKRRVAFDENVQSNMWRAKMRKEKG' A
#
# COMPACT_ATOMS: atom_id res chain seq x y z
N MET A 1 -25.29 15.99 10.15
CA MET A 1 -23.90 15.67 9.73
C MET A 1 -23.79 14.16 9.59
N ASN A 2 -23.62 13.66 8.37
CA ASN A 2 -23.37 12.23 8.15
C ASN A 2 -22.02 11.87 8.76
N LYS A 3 -22.00 10.84 9.62
CA LYS A 3 -20.75 10.32 10.18
C LYS A 3 -20.20 9.32 9.16
N TYR A 4 -18.95 9.48 8.73
CA TYR A 4 -18.29 8.53 7.84
C TYR A 4 -17.25 7.73 8.63
N PHE A 5 -17.04 6.47 8.23
CA PHE A 5 -15.87 5.71 8.64
C PHE A 5 -14.97 5.45 7.44
N TYR A 6 -13.66 5.42 7.67
CA TYR A 6 -12.65 5.31 6.61
C TYR A 6 -11.91 3.99 6.72
N VAL A 7 -11.62 3.37 5.56
CA VAL A 7 -10.86 2.13 5.46
C VAL A 7 -9.62 2.39 4.59
N PRO A 8 -8.42 2.39 5.17
CA PRO A 8 -7.18 2.44 4.40
C PRO A 8 -6.88 1.08 3.76
N LEU A 9 -6.45 1.08 2.50
CA LEU A 9 -5.97 -0.09 1.77
C LEU A 9 -4.50 0.12 1.42
N GLN A 10 -3.67 -0.88 1.71
CA GLN A 10 -2.25 -0.89 1.33
C GLN A 10 -1.83 -2.30 0.91
N ARG A 11 -1.09 -2.38 -0.19
CA ARG A 11 -0.45 -3.60 -0.69
C ARG A 11 0.95 -3.32 -1.21
N GLU A 12 1.84 -4.29 -1.05
CA GLU A 12 3.24 -4.23 -1.46
C GLU A 12 3.58 -5.49 -2.24
N GLY A 13 4.51 -5.36 -3.20
CA GLY A 13 4.96 -6.48 -4.03
C GLY A 13 4.42 -6.46 -5.45
N ILE A 14 4.72 -7.52 -6.19
CA ILE A 14 4.51 -7.59 -7.66
C ILE A 14 3.02 -7.57 -8.01
N GLN A 15 2.18 -8.21 -7.18
CA GLN A 15 0.74 -8.30 -7.40
C GLN A 15 -0.06 -7.18 -6.71
N ALA A 16 0.61 -6.24 -6.05
CA ALA A 16 -0.03 -5.23 -5.22
C ALA A 16 -1.06 -4.37 -5.97
N GLU A 17 -0.80 -4.07 -7.25
CA GLU A 17 -1.75 -3.31 -8.08
C GLU A 17 -3.06 -4.07 -8.28
N ALA A 18 -2.97 -5.33 -8.69
CA ALA A 18 -4.13 -6.18 -8.96
C ALA A 18 -4.93 -6.42 -7.67
N GLU A 19 -4.24 -6.71 -6.58
CA GLU A 19 -4.88 -6.92 -5.27
C GLU A 19 -5.60 -5.67 -4.76
N ILE A 20 -5.02 -4.48 -4.92
CA ILE A 20 -5.68 -3.25 -4.49
C ILE A 20 -6.90 -2.94 -5.36
N LYS A 21 -6.81 -3.15 -6.68
CA LYS A 21 -7.96 -2.96 -7.58
C LYS A 21 -9.09 -3.92 -7.23
N GLN A 22 -8.77 -5.18 -6.96
CA GLN A 22 -9.75 -6.17 -6.51
C GLN A 22 -10.39 -5.76 -5.19
N ALA A 23 -9.58 -5.36 -4.20
CA ALA A 23 -10.09 -4.93 -2.89
C ALA A 23 -10.99 -3.69 -2.99
N ILE A 24 -10.68 -2.74 -3.88
CA ILE A 24 -11.54 -1.59 -4.16
C ILE A 24 -12.87 -2.06 -4.74
N ASN A 25 -12.86 -2.91 -5.77
CA ASN A 25 -14.09 -3.41 -6.40
C ASN A 25 -14.98 -4.15 -5.38
N ASP A 26 -14.38 -4.99 -4.54
CA ASP A 26 -15.08 -5.72 -3.50
C ASP A 26 -15.73 -4.76 -2.48
N LEU A 27 -15.04 -3.69 -2.10
CA LEU A 27 -15.57 -2.70 -1.16
C LEU A 27 -16.62 -1.79 -1.81
N VAL A 28 -16.45 -1.42 -3.07
CA VAL A 28 -17.47 -0.68 -3.83
C VAL A 28 -18.78 -1.48 -3.90
N SER A 29 -18.70 -2.79 -4.16
CA SER A 29 -19.89 -3.66 -4.17
C SER A 29 -20.60 -3.72 -2.80
N ARG A 30 -19.88 -3.44 -1.71
CA ARG A 30 -20.41 -3.38 -0.34
C ARG A 30 -20.88 -1.98 0.08
N GLY A 31 -20.95 -1.04 -0.85
CA GLY A 31 -21.41 0.33 -0.63
C GLY A 31 -20.37 1.24 0.02
N TYR A 32 -19.08 0.96 -0.19
CA TYR A 32 -18.01 1.91 0.15
C TYR A 32 -17.71 2.81 -1.05
N GLU A 33 -17.32 4.05 -0.77
CA GLU A 33 -16.91 5.02 -1.76
C GLU A 33 -15.39 5.21 -1.73
N LEU A 34 -14.78 5.29 -2.90
CA LEU A 34 -13.35 5.60 -3.02
C LEU A 34 -13.12 7.09 -2.77
N VAL A 35 -12.26 7.40 -1.80
CA VAL A 35 -11.88 8.77 -1.42
C VAL A 35 -10.54 9.15 -2.02
N PHE A 36 -9.63 8.19 -2.12
CA PHE A 36 -8.26 8.41 -2.58
C PHE A 36 -7.66 7.13 -3.19
N GLY A 37 -6.82 7.28 -4.20
CA GLY A 37 -6.15 6.16 -4.89
C GLY A 37 -7.03 5.50 -5.97
N PRO A 38 -6.65 4.31 -6.48
CA PRO A 38 -5.41 3.58 -6.18
C PRO A 38 -4.19 4.30 -6.75
N GLN A 39 -3.18 4.56 -5.90
CA GLN A 39 -1.94 5.22 -6.31
C GLN A 39 -0.73 4.39 -5.89
N CYS A 40 0.25 4.29 -6.78
CA CYS A 40 1.52 3.63 -6.53
C CYS A 40 2.51 4.62 -5.90
N PHE A 41 3.11 4.22 -4.79
CA PHE A 41 4.20 4.90 -4.09
C PHE A 41 5.44 4.04 -4.22
N THR A 42 6.45 4.57 -4.92
CA THR A 42 7.74 3.91 -5.04
C THR A 42 8.64 4.36 -3.90
N LYS A 43 9.21 3.41 -3.17
CA LYS A 43 10.20 3.67 -2.12
C LYS A 43 11.52 3.04 -2.54
N THR A 44 12.53 3.88 -2.73
CA THR A 44 13.90 3.45 -2.96
C THR A 44 14.62 3.37 -1.61
N GLY A 45 15.01 2.16 -1.21
CA GLY A 45 15.83 1.90 -0.03
C GLY A 45 17.22 1.40 -0.42
N LYS A 46 18.16 1.46 0.53
CA LYS A 46 19.45 0.80 0.42
C LYS A 46 19.44 -0.40 1.37
N LYS A 47 19.79 -1.57 0.86
CA LYS A 47 20.00 -2.77 1.67
C LYS A 47 21.48 -2.85 2.03
N PHE A 48 21.74 -3.06 3.30
CA PHE A 48 23.08 -3.23 3.84
C PHE A 48 23.18 -4.64 4.42
N VAL A 49 24.23 -5.36 4.07
CA VAL A 49 24.46 -6.73 4.55
C VAL A 49 25.67 -6.71 5.49
N ALA A 50 25.55 -7.43 6.60
CA ALA A 50 26.65 -7.61 7.53
C ALA A 50 27.71 -8.53 6.90
N LYS A 51 28.93 -8.02 6.71
CA LYS A 51 30.11 -8.82 6.38
C LYS A 51 30.88 -9.20 7.65
N GLU A 52 31.79 -10.17 7.52
CA GLU A 52 32.70 -10.59 8.59
C GLU A 52 33.37 -9.38 9.28
N LYS A 53 33.61 -9.51 10.60
CA LYS A 53 34.17 -8.47 11.49
C LYS A 53 33.26 -7.26 11.72
N ARG A 54 31.93 -7.45 11.74
CA ARG A 54 30.90 -6.43 12.10
C ARG A 54 30.88 -5.20 11.19
N ARG A 55 31.43 -5.29 9.97
CA ARG A 55 31.35 -4.21 8.99
C ARG A 55 30.10 -4.40 8.14
N VAL A 56 29.29 -3.37 8.05
CA VAL A 56 28.12 -3.35 7.14
C VAL A 56 28.59 -2.84 5.79
N ALA A 57 28.36 -3.62 4.73
CA ALA A 57 28.61 -3.19 3.36
C ALA A 57 27.28 -2.88 2.66
N PHE A 58 27.29 -1.87 1.80
CA PHE A 58 26.20 -1.68 0.85
C PHE A 58 26.12 -2.91 -0.06
N ASP A 59 24.91 -3.43 -0.24
CA ASP A 59 24.63 -4.59 -1.08
C ASP A 59 23.96 -4.14 -2.37
N GLU A 60 22.71 -3.70 -2.26
CA GLU A 60 21.90 -3.30 -3.42
C GLU A 60 20.89 -2.19 -3.07
N ASN A 61 20.45 -1.46 -4.10
CA ASN A 61 19.28 -0.60 -3.99
C ASN A 61 18.03 -1.48 -4.11
N VAL A 62 17.17 -1.45 -3.09
CA VAL A 62 15.89 -2.16 -3.10
C VAL A 62 14.80 -1.17 -3.47
N GLN A 63 14.12 -1.42 -4.59
CA GLN A 63 12.89 -0.72 -4.93
C GLN A 63 11.70 -1.51 -4.42
N SER A 64 10.89 -0.90 -3.57
CA SER A 64 9.59 -1.43 -3.18
C SER A 64 8.49 -0.55 -3.76
N ASN A 65 7.52 -1.18 -4.43
CA ASN A 65 6.32 -0.52 -4.93
C ASN A 65 5.18 -0.81 -3.96
N MET A 66 4.60 0.25 -3.41
CA MET A 66 3.51 0.19 -2.45
C MET A 66 2.29 0.87 -3.05
N TRP A 67 1.21 0.12 -3.21
CA TRP A 67 -0.07 0.66 -3.64
C TRP A 67 -0.89 1.08 -2.42
N ARG A 68 -1.57 2.23 -2.52
CA ARG A 68 -2.46 2.74 -1.48
C ARG A 68 -3.78 3.25 -2.05
N ALA A 69 -4.85 3.03 -1.30
CA ALA A 69 -6.16 3.62 -1.53
C ALA A 69 -6.86 3.90 -0.18
N LYS A 70 -7.86 4.77 -0.19
CA LYS A 70 -8.68 5.09 0.98
C LYS A 70 -10.13 5.04 0.58
N MET A 71 -10.91 4.22 1.28
CA MET A 71 -12.34 4.10 1.11
C MET A 71 -13.07 4.79 2.27
N ARG A 72 -14.32 5.20 2.07
CA ARG A 72 -15.24 5.64 3.13
C ARG A 72 -16.57 4.92 3.01
N LYS A 73 -17.33 4.86 4.10
CA LYS A 73 -18.74 4.46 4.06
C LYS A 73 -19.52 5.25 5.10
N GLU A 74 -20.79 5.51 4.79
CA GLU A 74 -21.70 6.17 5.72
C GLU A 74 -21.95 5.28 6.94
N LYS A 75 -21.86 5.88 8.12
CA LYS A 75 -22.21 5.26 9.38
C LYS A 75 -23.72 5.40 9.54
N GLY A 76 -24.44 4.34 9.21
CA GLY A 76 -25.85 4.18 9.55
C GLY A 76 -26.09 4.17 11.06
#